data_AF-A0A7S1CVS3-F1
#
_entry.id   AF-A0A7S1CVS3-F1
#
_cell.length_a   1.000
_cell.length_b   1.000
_cell.length_c   1.000
_cell.angle_alpha   90.00
_cell.angle_beta   90.00
_cell.angle_gamma   90.00
#
_symmetry.space_group_name_H-M   'P 1'
#
loop_
_entity.id
_entity.type
_entity.pdbx_description
1 polymer ?
#
loop_
_entity_poly.entity_id
_entity_poly.type
_entity_poly.pdbx_seq_one_letter_code
_entity_poly.pdbx_strand_id
1 'polypeptide(L)'
;IELESTNALARAVLFTYQLTLSLHFKAWKPLEDGQFDRYVNVREKVFGGHVSNCSACFLEGFVAFLLYERTRKMRYLRRGRRMTRRIRRWTQAGVLNSVPFATLLRGESIVANSSNARRRKSEVLQIYKEAVVQATDLKILQYHAMFTERFSDVLSRVYGEKDESQTYLRESINLYGEWQ
;
A
#
# COMPACT_ATOMS: atom_id res chain seq x y z
N ILE A 1 -25.68 -13.88 -12.95
CA ILE A 1 -25.51 -12.83 -11.91
C ILE A 1 -24.30 -13.13 -11.01
N GLU A 2 -24.17 -14.30 -10.36
CA GLU A 2 -22.98 -14.63 -9.52
C GLU A 2 -21.66 -14.82 -10.31
N LEU A 3 -21.71 -15.38 -11.51
CA LEU A 3 -20.52 -15.58 -12.36
C LEU A 3 -19.94 -14.26 -12.91
N GLU A 4 -20.78 -13.24 -13.10
CA GLU A 4 -20.37 -11.91 -13.58
C GLU A 4 -19.74 -11.08 -12.45
N SER A 5 -20.27 -11.17 -11.23
CA SER A 5 -19.70 -10.50 -10.06
C SER A 5 -18.33 -11.09 -9.67
N THR A 6 -18.15 -12.40 -9.83
CA THR A 6 -16.89 -13.10 -9.58
C THR A 6 -15.81 -12.70 -10.61
N ASN A 7 -16.19 -12.57 -11.90
CA ASN A 7 -15.29 -12.07 -12.95
C ASN A 7 -14.94 -10.58 -12.76
N ALA A 8 -15.88 -9.76 -12.31
CA ALA A 8 -15.61 -8.36 -11.99
C ALA A 8 -14.66 -8.21 -10.78
N LEU A 9 -14.78 -9.07 -9.77
CA LEU A 9 -13.88 -9.12 -8.62
C LEU A 9 -12.47 -9.55 -9.04
N ALA A 10 -12.35 -10.62 -9.83
CA ALA A 10 -11.07 -11.08 -10.36
C ALA A 10 -10.38 -9.98 -11.18
N ARG A 11 -11.12 -9.28 -12.05
CA ARG A 11 -10.62 -8.13 -12.82
C ARG A 11 -10.27 -6.92 -11.94
N ALA A 12 -11.03 -6.63 -10.90
CA ALA A 12 -10.74 -5.52 -9.99
C ALA A 12 -9.52 -5.81 -9.12
N VAL A 13 -9.34 -7.05 -8.64
CA VAL A 13 -8.16 -7.50 -7.91
C VAL A 13 -6.96 -7.55 -8.84
N LEU A 14 -7.07 -8.12 -10.04
CA LEU A 14 -6.02 -8.09 -11.07
C LEU A 14 -5.66 -6.66 -11.46
N PHE A 15 -6.62 -5.76 -11.60
CA PHE A 15 -6.35 -4.35 -11.88
C PHE A 15 -5.69 -3.66 -10.71
N THR A 16 -6.08 -3.93 -9.45
CA THR A 16 -5.42 -3.36 -8.26
C THR A 16 -4.00 -3.90 -8.13
N TYR A 17 -3.82 -5.19 -8.36
CA TYR A 17 -2.52 -5.85 -8.36
C TYR A 17 -1.66 -5.31 -9.50
N GLN A 18 -2.19 -5.19 -10.71
CA GLN A 18 -1.54 -4.54 -11.85
C GLN A 18 -1.25 -3.07 -11.55
N LEU A 19 -2.12 -2.32 -10.86
CA LEU A 19 -1.87 -0.93 -10.47
C LEU A 19 -0.75 -0.83 -9.43
N THR A 20 -0.73 -1.75 -8.46
CA THR A 20 0.30 -1.84 -7.42
C THR A 20 1.65 -2.22 -8.04
N LEU A 21 1.68 -3.25 -8.90
CA LEU A 21 2.87 -3.63 -9.67
C LEU A 21 3.32 -2.50 -10.60
N SER A 22 2.39 -1.82 -11.27
CA SER A 22 2.67 -0.69 -12.17
C SER A 22 3.22 0.54 -11.44
N LEU A 23 2.77 0.78 -10.21
CA LEU A 23 3.27 1.85 -9.36
C LEU A 23 4.60 1.51 -8.69
N HIS A 24 4.88 0.23 -8.42
CA HIS A 24 6.15 -0.27 -7.88
C HIS A 24 7.27 -0.35 -8.94
N PHE A 25 7.05 -1.00 -10.08
CA PHE A 25 8.11 -1.27 -11.05
C PHE A 25 8.56 -0.06 -11.89
N LYS A 26 8.13 1.18 -11.60
CA LYS A 26 8.41 2.39 -12.41
C LYS A 26 8.12 2.25 -13.92
N ALA A 27 7.41 1.20 -14.34
CA ALA A 27 7.22 0.84 -15.74
C ALA A 27 5.88 1.30 -16.34
N TRP A 28 5.09 2.10 -15.62
CA TRP A 28 3.80 2.54 -16.14
C TRP A 28 3.77 4.03 -16.44
N LYS A 29 3.27 4.32 -17.64
CA LYS A 29 2.77 5.64 -18.04
C LYS A 29 2.05 6.27 -16.84
N PRO A 30 2.25 7.57 -16.56
CA PRO A 30 1.57 8.24 -15.46
C PRO A 30 0.09 7.88 -15.53
N LEU A 31 -0.45 7.26 -14.47
CA LEU A 31 -1.88 7.06 -14.32
C LEU A 31 -2.53 8.40 -14.63
N GLU A 32 -3.31 8.46 -15.71
CA GLU A 32 -4.02 9.69 -16.03
C GLU A 32 -4.89 10.03 -14.83
N ASP A 33 -4.86 11.29 -14.43
CA ASP A 33 -5.57 11.74 -13.25
C ASP A 33 -7.07 11.39 -13.42
N GLY A 34 -7.60 10.58 -12.51
CA GLY A 34 -8.97 10.05 -12.61
C GLY A 34 -9.10 8.59 -13.03
N GLN A 35 -8.05 7.90 -13.50
CA GLN A 35 -8.11 6.43 -13.73
C GLN A 35 -8.34 5.66 -12.42
N PHE A 36 -7.67 6.07 -11.33
CA PHE A 36 -7.94 5.55 -9.99
C PHE A 36 -9.37 5.85 -9.53
N ASP A 37 -9.88 7.06 -9.80
CA ASP A 37 -11.25 7.44 -9.45
C ASP A 37 -12.29 6.59 -10.20
N ARG A 38 -12.08 6.34 -11.50
CA ARG A 38 -12.95 5.44 -12.30
C ARG A 38 -12.98 4.04 -11.70
N TYR A 39 -11.83 3.50 -11.32
CA TYR A 39 -11.73 2.20 -10.66
C TYR A 39 -12.53 2.16 -9.34
N VAL A 40 -12.28 3.13 -8.45
CA VAL A 40 -12.97 3.23 -7.16
C VAL A 40 -14.48 3.35 -7.38
N ASN A 41 -14.92 4.19 -8.31
CA ASN A 41 -16.34 4.39 -8.60
C ASN A 41 -17.03 3.13 -9.13
N VAL A 42 -16.39 2.41 -10.07
CA VAL A 42 -16.94 1.13 -10.58
C VAL A 42 -17.06 0.12 -9.44
N ARG A 43 -16.01 -0.01 -8.62
CA ARG A 43 -16.00 -0.91 -7.47
C ARG A 43 -17.09 -0.54 -6.45
N GLU A 44 -17.19 0.72 -6.07
CA GLU A 44 -18.19 1.19 -5.11
C GLU A 44 -19.62 0.97 -5.64
N LYS A 45 -19.84 1.16 -6.94
CA LYS A 45 -21.13 0.91 -7.60
C LYS A 45 -21.49 -0.58 -7.62
N VAL A 46 -20.52 -1.46 -7.87
CA VAL A 46 -20.75 -2.92 -7.95
C VAL A 46 -20.93 -3.55 -6.56
N PHE A 47 -20.21 -3.05 -5.54
CA PHE A 47 -20.19 -3.66 -4.20
C PHE A 47 -20.86 -2.80 -3.11
N GLY A 48 -21.60 -1.76 -3.49
CA GLY A 48 -22.27 -0.86 -2.53
C GLY A 48 -21.31 -0.19 -1.52
N GLY A 49 -20.06 0.05 -1.92
CA GLY A 49 -19.01 0.57 -1.02
C GLY A 49 -18.45 -0.45 0.00
N HIS A 50 -18.91 -1.70 -0.02
CA HIS A 50 -18.34 -2.76 0.79
C HIS A 50 -17.06 -3.32 0.16
N VAL A 51 -15.92 -2.84 0.64
CA VAL A 51 -14.66 -3.58 0.52
C VAL A 51 -14.72 -4.78 1.48
N SER A 52 -15.01 -5.96 0.93
CA SER A 52 -15.10 -7.23 1.67
C SER A 52 -13.74 -7.88 1.95
N ASN A 53 -12.70 -7.49 1.21
CA ASN A 53 -11.37 -8.09 1.31
C ASN A 53 -10.33 -7.10 1.90
N CYS A 54 -9.64 -7.55 2.95
CA CYS A 54 -8.61 -6.79 3.66
C CYS A 54 -7.46 -6.32 2.77
N SER A 55 -6.93 -7.20 1.91
CA SER A 55 -5.84 -6.88 0.98
C SER A 55 -6.27 -5.82 -0.04
N ALA A 56 -7.48 -5.94 -0.59
CA ALA A 56 -7.98 -4.96 -1.55
C ALA A 56 -8.25 -3.58 -0.93
N CYS A 57 -8.56 -3.51 0.37
CA CYS A 57 -8.63 -2.26 1.11
C CYS A 57 -7.25 -1.66 1.35
N PHE A 58 -6.28 -2.52 1.64
CA PHE A 58 -4.89 -2.13 1.90
C PHE A 58 -4.28 -1.50 0.65
N LEU A 59 -4.34 -2.20 -0.48
CA LEU A 59 -3.80 -1.72 -1.74
C LEU A 59 -4.44 -0.39 -2.16
N GLU A 60 -5.76 -0.26 -1.99
CA GLU A 60 -6.45 1.01 -2.28
C GLU A 60 -5.95 2.16 -1.38
N GLY A 61 -5.77 1.89 -0.07
CA GLY A 61 -5.22 2.87 0.86
C GLY A 61 -3.78 3.26 0.52
N PHE A 62 -2.96 2.25 0.19
CA PHE A 62 -1.56 2.42 -0.17
C PHE A 62 -1.41 3.24 -1.46
N VAL A 63 -2.12 2.87 -2.52
CA VAL A 63 -2.16 3.63 -3.78
C VAL A 63 -2.65 5.06 -3.56
N ALA A 64 -3.66 5.27 -2.72
CA ALA A 64 -4.15 6.61 -2.42
C ALA A 64 -3.07 7.47 -1.73
N PHE A 65 -2.24 6.91 -0.85
CA PHE A 65 -1.10 7.63 -0.30
C PHE A 65 -0.04 7.95 -1.38
N LEU A 66 0.33 6.99 -2.22
CA LEU A 66 1.27 7.22 -3.33
C LEU A 66 0.79 8.31 -4.30
N LEU A 67 -0.51 8.29 -4.66
CA LEU A 67 -1.12 9.33 -5.50
C LEU A 67 -1.13 10.69 -4.81
N TYR A 68 -1.38 10.73 -3.51
CA TYR A 68 -1.29 11.97 -2.75
C TYR A 68 0.14 12.52 -2.74
N GLU A 69 1.16 11.69 -2.58
CA GLU A 69 2.56 12.14 -2.63
C GLU A 69 2.93 12.79 -3.96
N ARG A 70 2.42 12.22 -5.08
CA ARG A 70 2.66 12.73 -6.42
C ARG A 70 1.85 13.99 -6.74
N THR A 71 0.56 13.97 -6.47
CA THR A 71 -0.39 15.01 -6.94
C THR A 71 -0.71 16.07 -5.91
N ARG A 72 -0.44 15.82 -4.63
CA ARG A 72 -0.83 16.63 -3.46
C ARG A 72 -2.34 16.88 -3.34
N LYS A 73 -3.18 16.16 -4.10
CA LYS A 73 -4.65 16.30 -4.04
C LYS A 73 -5.21 15.68 -2.75
N MET A 74 -5.82 16.52 -1.91
CA MET A 74 -6.37 16.12 -0.60
C MET A 74 -7.40 14.99 -0.64
N ARG A 75 -8.10 14.80 -1.75
CA ARG A 75 -9.03 13.68 -1.94
C ARG A 75 -8.34 12.32 -1.73
N TYR A 76 -7.12 12.16 -2.23
CA TYR A 76 -6.35 10.92 -2.11
C TYR A 76 -5.85 10.73 -0.67
N LEU A 77 -5.40 11.79 0.01
CA LEU A 77 -5.07 11.73 1.43
C LEU A 77 -6.26 11.31 2.29
N ARG A 78 -7.44 11.90 2.06
CA ARG A 78 -8.67 11.54 2.76
C ARG A 78 -9.04 10.08 2.51
N ARG A 79 -8.84 9.58 1.29
CA ARG A 79 -9.08 8.18 0.91
C ARG A 79 -8.12 7.23 1.61
N GLY A 80 -6.82 7.49 1.57
CA GLY A 80 -5.80 6.71 2.27
C GLY A 80 -6.12 6.59 3.76
N ARG A 81 -6.38 7.72 4.42
CA ARG A 81 -6.79 7.76 5.85
C ARG A 81 -8.08 6.99 6.13
N ARG A 82 -9.05 7.02 5.22
CA ARG A 82 -10.30 6.24 5.35
C ARG A 82 -9.99 4.74 5.33
N MET A 83 -9.14 4.27 4.41
CA MET A 83 -8.74 2.87 4.33
C MET A 83 -7.92 2.44 5.54
N THR A 84 -7.02 3.29 6.05
CA THR A 84 -6.28 3.05 7.30
C THR A 84 -7.23 2.76 8.47
N ARG A 85 -8.28 3.58 8.65
CA ARG A 85 -9.28 3.36 9.71
C ARG A 85 -10.06 2.07 9.51
N ARG A 86 -10.39 1.72 8.26
CA ARG A 86 -11.13 0.49 7.93
C ARG A 86 -10.31 -0.74 8.27
N ILE A 87 -9.03 -0.77 7.91
CA ILE A 87 -8.13 -1.88 8.22
C ILE A 87 -7.92 -2.02 9.72
N ARG A 88 -7.76 -0.91 10.44
CA ARG A 88 -7.65 -0.93 11.91
C ARG A 88 -8.83 -1.64 12.57
N ARG A 89 -10.05 -1.52 12.03
CA ARG A 89 -11.22 -2.26 12.55
C ARG A 89 -11.10 -3.76 12.36
N TRP A 90 -10.54 -4.22 11.24
CA TRP A 90 -10.25 -5.65 11.06
C TRP A 90 -9.16 -6.15 12.01
N THR A 91 -8.14 -5.32 12.27
CA THR A 91 -7.11 -5.64 13.27
C THR A 91 -7.72 -5.80 14.65
N GLN A 92 -8.61 -4.90 15.04
CA GLN A 92 -9.35 -4.97 16.31
C GLN A 92 -10.29 -6.18 16.37
N ALA A 93 -10.79 -6.65 15.23
CA ALA A 93 -11.61 -7.86 15.12
C ALA A 93 -10.78 -9.16 15.05
N GLY A 94 -9.45 -9.09 15.19
CA GLY A 94 -8.57 -10.28 15.21
C GLY A 94 -8.19 -10.84 13.84
N VAL A 95 -8.39 -10.10 12.75
CA VAL A 95 -7.96 -10.54 11.41
C VAL A 95 -6.44 -10.44 11.32
N LEU A 96 -5.73 -11.56 11.46
CA LEU A 96 -4.25 -11.60 11.54
C LEU A 96 -3.55 -10.89 10.38
N ASN A 97 -3.97 -11.18 9.14
CA ASN A 97 -3.35 -10.58 7.94
C ASN A 97 -3.57 -9.07 7.83
N SER A 98 -4.43 -8.47 8.66
CA SER A 98 -4.67 -7.02 8.66
C SER A 98 -3.64 -6.23 9.46
N VAL A 99 -2.90 -6.88 10.37
CA VAL A 99 -1.89 -6.24 11.24
C VAL A 99 -0.78 -5.58 10.41
N PRO A 100 -0.02 -6.31 9.55
CA PRO A 100 1.02 -5.71 8.71
C PRO A 100 0.49 -4.55 7.84
N PHE A 101 -0.72 -4.70 7.29
CA PHE A 101 -1.36 -3.66 6.48
C PHE A 101 -1.68 -2.40 7.28
N ALA A 102 -2.20 -2.55 8.50
CA ALA A 102 -2.48 -1.43 9.39
C ALA A 102 -1.21 -0.67 9.75
N THR A 103 -0.14 -1.42 10.06
CA THR A 103 1.18 -0.88 10.42
C THR A 103 1.78 -0.07 9.27
N LEU A 104 1.83 -0.62 8.05
CA LEU A 104 2.34 0.12 6.90
C LEU A 104 1.51 1.38 6.61
N LEU A 105 0.17 1.28 6.57
CA LEU A 105 -0.69 2.44 6.30
C LEU A 105 -0.61 3.52 7.39
N ARG A 106 -0.25 3.17 8.63
CA ARG A 106 0.08 4.14 9.67
C ARG A 106 1.34 4.92 9.29
N GLY A 107 2.39 4.22 8.86
CA GLY A 107 3.63 4.82 8.36
C GLY A 107 3.36 5.79 7.22
N GLU A 108 2.62 5.34 6.21
CA GLU A 108 2.20 6.17 5.07
C GLU A 108 1.43 7.43 5.49
N SER A 109 0.52 7.30 6.46
CA SER A 109 -0.24 8.45 6.97
C SER A 109 0.64 9.49 7.65
N ILE A 110 1.77 9.09 8.26
CA ILE A 110 2.74 10.01 8.84
C ILE A 110 3.60 10.62 7.73
N VAL A 111 4.12 9.80 6.81
CA VAL A 111 4.96 10.21 5.68
C VAL A 111 4.26 11.21 4.77
N ALA A 112 2.95 11.04 4.55
CA ALA A 112 2.13 11.97 3.79
C ALA A 112 2.23 13.42 4.32
N ASN A 113 2.55 13.61 5.60
CA ASN A 113 2.87 14.91 6.16
C ASN A 113 4.39 15.07 6.32
N SER A 114 5.07 15.54 5.27
CA SER A 114 6.54 15.55 5.16
C SER A 114 7.28 16.27 6.30
N SER A 115 6.72 17.37 6.81
CA SER A 115 7.30 18.10 7.94
C SER A 115 7.23 17.28 9.24
N ASN A 116 6.11 16.59 9.46
CA ASN A 116 5.96 15.67 10.58
C ASN A 116 6.81 14.41 10.43
N ALA A 117 6.96 13.89 9.21
CA ALA A 117 7.75 12.70 8.94
C ALA A 117 9.22 12.89 9.37
N ARG A 118 9.84 14.02 8.99
CA ARG A 118 11.23 14.33 9.39
C ARG A 118 11.39 14.47 10.90
N ARG A 119 10.45 15.13 11.58
CA ARG A 119 10.46 15.27 13.04
C ARG A 119 10.27 13.94 13.77
N ARG A 120 9.55 13.01 13.15
CA ARG A 120 9.21 11.70 13.71
C ARG A 120 10.00 10.57 13.04
N LYS A 121 11.22 10.87 12.56
CA LYS A 121 12.05 9.92 11.80
C LYS A 121 12.13 8.55 12.48
N SER A 122 12.57 8.50 13.74
CA SER A 122 12.73 7.25 14.50
C SER A 122 11.44 6.44 14.55
N GLU A 123 10.31 7.09 14.85
CA GLU A 123 9.01 6.42 14.88
C GLU A 123 8.60 5.88 13.51
N VAL A 124 8.78 6.67 12.44
CA VAL A 124 8.44 6.22 11.08
C VAL A 124 9.31 5.03 10.69
N LEU A 125 10.63 5.09 10.88
CA LEU A 125 11.53 3.98 10.57
C LEU A 125 11.13 2.72 11.34
N GLN A 126 10.81 2.85 12.63
CA GLN A 126 10.34 1.73 13.44
C GLN A 126 9.04 1.13 12.90
N ILE A 127 8.08 1.94 12.50
CA ILE A 127 6.80 1.48 11.93
C ILE A 127 7.03 0.68 10.63
N TYR A 128 7.90 1.13 9.74
CA TYR A 128 8.18 0.39 8.51
C TYR A 128 8.91 -0.93 8.79
N LYS A 129 9.93 -0.93 9.67
CA LYS A 129 10.61 -2.15 10.10
C LYS A 129 9.63 -3.14 10.72
N GLU A 130 8.74 -2.67 11.58
CA GLU A 130 7.71 -3.50 12.20
C GLU A 130 6.74 -4.09 11.16
N ALA A 131 6.31 -3.30 10.16
CA ALA A 131 5.47 -3.81 9.08
C ALA A 131 6.17 -4.93 8.30
N VAL A 132 7.46 -4.76 7.96
CA VAL A 132 8.29 -5.76 7.28
C VAL A 132 8.36 -7.05 8.10
N VAL A 133 8.73 -6.96 9.38
CA VAL A 133 8.80 -8.12 10.28
C VAL A 133 7.46 -8.85 10.36
N GLN A 134 6.35 -8.11 10.52
CA GLN A 134 5.00 -8.69 10.57
C GLN A 134 4.62 -9.41 9.27
N ALA A 135 5.05 -8.91 8.10
CA ALA A 135 4.81 -9.57 6.83
C ALA A 135 5.65 -10.86 6.68
N THR A 136 6.90 -10.83 7.16
CA THR A 136 7.81 -11.98 7.21
C THR A 136 7.29 -13.08 8.13
N ASP A 137 6.82 -12.74 9.33
CA ASP A 137 6.27 -13.69 10.30
C ASP A 137 5.03 -14.42 9.77
N LEU A 138 4.22 -13.72 8.96
CA LEU A 138 3.06 -14.30 8.28
C LEU A 138 3.42 -15.12 7.03
N LYS A 139 4.70 -15.17 6.65
CA LYS A 139 5.23 -15.90 5.48
C LYS A 139 4.54 -15.50 4.17
N ILE A 140 4.13 -14.24 4.04
CA ILE A 140 3.52 -13.72 2.80
C ILE A 140 4.58 -12.96 2.00
N LEU A 141 5.34 -13.70 1.19
CA LEU A 141 6.49 -13.19 0.43
C LEU A 141 6.18 -11.93 -0.38
N GLN A 142 5.00 -11.84 -1.01
CA GLN A 142 4.65 -10.69 -1.85
C GLN A 142 4.56 -9.40 -1.03
N TYR A 143 3.99 -9.45 0.17
CA TYR A 143 3.89 -8.28 1.04
C TYR A 143 5.21 -7.98 1.73
N HIS A 144 5.99 -9.00 2.05
CA HIS A 144 7.36 -8.79 2.54
C HIS A 144 8.18 -7.99 1.52
N ALA A 145 8.27 -8.47 0.27
CA ALA A 145 9.00 -7.77 -0.80
C ALA A 145 8.53 -6.33 -0.99
N MET A 146 7.22 -6.13 -1.09
CA MET A 146 6.56 -4.84 -1.31
C MET A 146 6.78 -3.85 -0.14
N PHE A 147 6.73 -4.33 1.10
CA PHE A 147 6.98 -3.48 2.27
C PHE A 147 8.44 -3.08 2.39
N THR A 148 9.36 -4.02 2.13
CA THR A 148 10.80 -3.77 2.12
C THR A 148 11.17 -2.77 1.01
N GLU A 149 10.57 -2.90 -0.18
CA GLU A 149 10.71 -1.92 -1.28
C GLU A 149 10.26 -0.52 -0.84
N ARG A 150 9.08 -0.44 -0.24
CA ARG A 150 8.54 0.84 0.19
C ARG A 150 9.37 1.46 1.30
N PHE A 151 9.88 0.65 2.22
CA PHE A 151 10.77 1.13 3.27
C PHE A 151 12.05 1.73 2.68
N SER A 152 12.64 1.05 1.69
CA SER A 152 13.76 1.58 0.91
C SER A 152 13.45 2.93 0.25
N ASP A 153 12.30 3.08 -0.40
CA ASP A 153 11.89 4.37 -1.00
C ASP A 153 11.82 5.48 0.05
N VAL A 154 11.24 5.20 1.22
CA VAL A 154 11.12 6.18 2.31
C VAL A 154 12.49 6.61 2.84
N LEU A 155 13.41 5.66 3.06
CA LEU A 155 14.79 5.95 3.48
C LEU A 155 15.48 6.91 2.51
N SER A 156 15.44 6.61 1.21
CA SER A 156 16.09 7.44 0.18
C SER A 156 15.39 8.79 0.00
N ARG A 157 14.08 8.79 -0.22
CA ARG A 157 13.32 9.98 -0.64
C ARG A 157 13.00 10.94 0.49
N VAL A 158 12.67 10.42 1.68
CA VAL A 158 12.24 11.25 2.82
C VAL A 158 13.43 11.65 3.69
N TYR A 159 14.35 10.71 3.92
CA TYR A 159 15.47 10.87 4.86
C TYR A 159 16.85 11.02 4.21
N GLY A 160 17.01 10.70 2.92
CA GLY A 160 18.29 10.81 2.21
C GLY A 160 19.29 9.69 2.53
N GLU A 161 18.84 8.59 3.15
CA GLU A 161 19.68 7.48 3.60
C GLU A 161 19.93 6.50 2.45
N LYS A 162 20.84 6.88 1.54
CA LYS A 162 21.07 6.15 0.28
C LYS A 162 21.62 4.74 0.50
N ASP A 163 22.60 4.56 1.38
CA ASP A 163 23.26 3.26 1.56
C ASP A 163 22.31 2.23 2.19
N GLU A 164 21.61 2.62 3.27
CA GLU A 164 20.61 1.78 3.92
C GLU A 164 19.45 1.48 2.95
N SER A 165 18.99 2.46 2.17
CA SER A 165 18.00 2.24 1.12
C SER A 165 18.43 1.20 0.09
N GLN A 166 19.68 1.22 -0.38
CA GLN A 166 20.17 0.25 -1.37
C GLN A 166 20.19 -1.18 -0.81
N THR A 167 20.50 -1.35 0.47
CA THR A 167 20.43 -2.67 1.13
C THR A 167 19.01 -3.24 1.09
N TYR A 168 18.02 -2.48 1.56
CA TYR A 168 16.62 -2.94 1.54
C TYR A 168 16.07 -3.10 0.11
N LEU A 169 16.52 -2.29 -0.85
CA LEU A 169 16.10 -2.47 -2.24
C LEU A 169 16.58 -3.81 -2.81
N ARG A 170 17.84 -4.19 -2.56
CA ARG A 170 18.37 -5.49 -2.99
C ARG A 170 17.64 -6.65 -2.33
N GLU A 171 17.35 -6.53 -1.04
CA GLU A 171 16.56 -7.54 -0.31
C GLU A 171 15.17 -7.70 -0.94
N SER A 172 14.47 -6.60 -1.22
CA SER A 172 13.18 -6.64 -1.92
C SER A 172 13.26 -7.32 -3.29
N ILE A 173 14.30 -7.02 -4.08
CA ILE A 173 14.53 -7.66 -5.39
C ILE A 173 14.72 -9.18 -5.24
N ASN A 174 15.51 -9.62 -4.25
CA ASN A 174 15.71 -11.05 -3.99
C ASN A 174 14.39 -11.73 -3.62
N LEU A 175 13.58 -11.12 -2.76
CA LEU A 175 12.27 -11.64 -2.34
C LEU A 175 11.29 -11.75 -3.53
N TYR A 176 11.32 -10.81 -4.47
CA TYR A 176 10.54 -10.93 -5.72
C TYR A 176 11.08 -12.04 -6.62
N GLY A 177 12.39 -12.28 -6.64
CA GLY A 177 13.00 -13.39 -7.37
C GLY A 177 12.63 -14.76 -6.80
N GLU A 178 12.55 -14.89 -5.48
CA GLU A 178 12.13 -16.13 -4.78
C GLU A 178 10.65 -16.46 -4.94
N TRP A 179 9.82 -15.48 -5.33
CA TRP A 179 8.39 -15.70 -5.56
C TRP A 179 8.10 -16.36 -6.93
N GLN A 180 9.05 -16.34 -7.88
CA GLN A 180 8.91 -16.96 -9.20
C GLN A 180 8.96 -18.49 -9.16
#